data_AF-X1R6N0-F1
#
_entry.id   AF-X1R6N0-F1
#
_cell.length_a   1.000
_cell.length_b   1.000
_cell.length_c   1.000
_cell.angle_alpha   90.00
_cell.angle_beta   90.00
_cell.angle_gamma   90.00
#
_symmetry.space_group_name_H-M   'P 1'
#
loop_
_entity.id
_entity.type
_entity.pdbx_description
1 polymer ?
#
loop_
_entity_poly.entity_id
_entity_poly.type
_entity_poly.pdbx_seq_one_letter_code
_entity_poly.pdbx_strand_id
1 'polypeptide(L)' 'MIIYDIIDDEYEIVSLNSLKENIGIGTALLKEIERISTLQGCKRLWAITTNDNIDALRFYQKKGFKIV' A
#
# COMPACT_ATOMS: atom_id res chain seq x y z
N MET A 1 3.86 6.18 8.59
CA MET A 1 2.59 5.69 9.13
C MET A 1 1.80 5.09 7.99
N ILE A 2 1.18 3.94 8.22
CA ILE A 2 0.26 3.30 7.28
C ILE A 2 -1.08 3.12 7.98
N ILE A 3 -2.15 3.47 7.28
CA ILE A 3 -3.54 3.25 7.70
C ILE A 3 -4.14 2.34 6.65
N TYR A 4 -4.80 1.27 7.12
CA TYR A 4 -5.47 0.31 6.28
C TYR A 4 -6.82 -0.07 6.87
N ASP A 5 -7.71 -0.54 6.02
CA ASP A 5 -9.00 -1.12 6.40
C ASP A 5 -9.10 -2.56 5.89
N ILE A 6 -9.97 -3.35 6.51
CA ILE A 6 -10.21 -4.76 6.15
C ILE A 6 -11.69 -4.96 5.84
N ILE A 7 -11.98 -5.36 4.60
CA ILE A 7 -13.35 -5.59 4.10
C ILE A 7 -13.34 -6.90 3.32
N ASP A 8 -14.17 -7.88 3.72
CA ASP A 8 -14.32 -9.17 3.03
C ASP A 8 -13.01 -9.97 2.79
N ASP A 9 -12.08 -9.90 3.74
CA ASP A 9 -10.71 -10.44 3.68
C ASP A 9 -9.80 -9.75 2.63
N GLU A 10 -10.20 -8.56 2.17
CA GLU A 10 -9.38 -7.66 1.38
C GLU A 10 -8.85 -6.52 2.23
N TYR A 11 -7.62 -6.10 1.95
CA TYR A 11 -6.93 -5.06 2.70
C TYR A 11 -6.79 -3.83 1.82
N GLU A 12 -7.41 -2.73 2.21
CA GLU A 12 -7.29 -1.45 1.54
C GLU A 12 -6.25 -0.58 2.26
N ILE A 13 -5.24 -0.10 1.55
CA ILE A 13 -4.34 0.93 2.04
C ILE A 13 -5.03 2.29 1.87
N VAL A 14 -5.62 2.78 2.95
CA VAL A 14 -6.30 4.08 3.00
C VAL A 14 -5.30 5.23 2.92
N SER A 15 -4.16 5.10 3.60
CA SER A 15 -3.11 6.11 3.54
C SER A 15 -1.74 5.54 3.89
N LEU A 16 -0.72 5.94 3.14
CA LEU A 16 0.67 5.60 3.39
C LEU A 16 1.50 6.88 3.32
N ASN A 17 1.92 7.37 4.49
CA ASN A 17 2.66 8.62 4.60
C ASN A 17 3.98 8.40 5.34
N SER A 18 5.07 8.99 4.85
CA SER A 18 6.36 9.05 5.54
C SER A 18 6.78 10.49 5.80
N LEU A 19 7.12 10.83 7.05
CA LEU A 19 7.59 12.17 7.43
C LEU A 19 8.90 12.58 6.73
N LYS A 20 9.65 11.62 6.21
CA LYS A 20 10.85 11.82 5.40
C LYS A 20 10.75 10.94 4.17
N GLU A 21 10.73 11.56 3.01
CA GLU A 21 10.71 10.89 1.71
C GLU A 21 12.09 10.32 1.34
N ASN A 22 12.12 9.40 0.37
CA ASN A 22 13.34 8.87 -0.26
C ASN A 22 14.35 8.12 0.64
N ILE A 23 13.99 7.80 1.88
CA ILE A 23 14.83 6.98 2.79
C ILE A 23 14.29 5.55 2.99
N GLY A 24 13.31 5.12 2.20
CA GLY A 24 12.81 3.75 2.20
C GLY A 24 11.72 3.42 3.23
N ILE A 25 11.28 4.38 4.06
CA ILE A 25 10.21 4.17 5.06
C ILE A 25 8.93 3.65 4.40
N GLY A 26 8.49 4.26 3.29
CA GLY A 26 7.28 3.81 2.60
C GLY A 26 7.38 2.35 2.11
N THR A 27 8.57 1.91 1.69
CA THR A 27 8.81 0.52 1.28
C THR A 27 8.74 -0.43 2.49
N ALA A 28 9.33 -0.04 3.63
CA ALA A 28 9.27 -0.84 4.84
C ALA A 28 7.84 -1.00 5.35
N LEU A 29 7.06 0.09 5.36
CA LEU A 29 5.64 0.06 5.75
C LEU A 29 4.81 -0.84 4.83
N LEU A 30 5.04 -0.76 3.51
CA LEU A 30 4.34 -1.60 2.54
C LEU A 30 4.66 -3.09 2.74
N LYS A 31 5.95 -3.43 2.95
CA LYS A 31 6.36 -4.81 3.22
C LYS A 31 5.73 -5.38 4.48
N GLU A 32 5.56 -4.55 5.51
CA GLU A 32 4.97 -5.01 6.76
C GLU A 32 3.48 -5.32 6.59
N ILE A 33 2.72 -4.48 5.87
CA ILE A 33 1.31 -4.77 5.61
C ILE A 33 1.15 -5.99 4.68
N GLU A 34 2.01 -6.17 3.68
CA GLU A 34 2.04 -7.37 2.84
C GLU A 34 2.28 -8.64 3.66
N ARG A 35 3.20 -8.58 4.63
CA ARG A 35 3.48 -9.69 5.53
C ARG A 35 2.27 -10.02 6.41
N ILE A 36 1.64 -9.00 6.99
CA ILE A 36 0.46 -9.15 7.85
C ILE A 36 -0.70 -9.73 7.04
N SER A 37 -1.00 -9.16 5.87
CA SER A 37 -2.11 -9.59 5.04
C SER A 37 -1.91 -11.04 4.56
N THR A 38 -0.69 -11.42 4.17
CA THR A 38 -0.36 -12.79 3.76
C THR A 38 -0.58 -13.79 4.91
N LEU A 39 -0.15 -13.45 6.13
CA LEU A 39 -0.33 -14.33 7.29
C LEU A 39 -1.79 -14.50 7.70
N GLN A 40 -2.65 -13.52 7.39
CA GLN A 40 -4.08 -13.55 7.67
C GLN A 40 -4.91 -14.16 6.53
N GLY A 41 -4.29 -14.67 5.46
CA GLY A 41 -5.00 -15.26 4.33
C GLY A 41 -5.76 -14.24 3.47
N CYS A 42 -5.30 -12.99 3.45
CA CYS A 42 -5.88 -11.92 2.65
C CYS A 42 -5.99 -12.31 1.17
N LYS A 43 -7.16 -12.03 0.57
CA LYS A 43 -7.42 -12.30 -0.86
C LYS A 43 -6.72 -11.28 -1.75
N ARG A 44 -6.67 -10.02 -1.30
CA ARG A 44 -6.19 -8.89 -2.09
C ARG A 44 -5.72 -7.73 -1.22
N LEU A 45 -4.53 -7.22 -1.51
CA LEU A 45 -4.05 -5.94 -1.00
C LEU A 45 -4.19 -4.88 -2.12
N TRP A 46 -4.86 -3.77 -1.84
CA TRP A 46 -5.14 -2.74 -2.85
C TRP A 46 -5.15 -1.33 -2.22
N ALA A 47 -5.21 -0.30 -3.06
CA ALA A 47 -5.23 1.10 -2.63
C ALA A 47 -6.02 1.93 -3.65
N ILE A 48 -6.73 2.97 -3.20
CA ILE A 48 -7.31 3.99 -4.06
C ILE A 48 -6.40 5.21 -4.06
N THR A 49 -6.12 5.74 -5.25
CA THR A 49 -5.47 7.03 -5.39
C THR A 49 -6.09 7.81 -6.52
N THR A 50 -5.99 9.13 -6.48
CA THR A 50 -6.48 10.00 -7.54
C THR A 50 -5.53 9.93 -8.74
N ASN A 51 -6.05 10.03 -9.97
CA ASN A 51 -5.26 9.86 -11.20
C ASN A 51 -4.12 10.89 -11.35
N ASP A 52 -4.21 12.01 -10.67
CA ASP A 52 -3.21 13.08 -10.62
C ASP A 52 -2.07 12.81 -9.61
N ASN A 53 -2.21 11.82 -8.74
CA ASN A 53 -1.17 11.44 -7.78
C ASN A 53 -0.11 10.53 -8.43
N ILE A 54 0.65 11.13 -9.36
CA ILE A 54 1.68 10.45 -10.15
C ILE A 54 2.76 9.81 -9.25
N ASP A 55 3.08 10.44 -8.12
CA ASP A 55 4.09 9.91 -7.20
C ASP A 55 3.61 8.64 -6.49
N ALA A 56 2.36 8.61 -6.02
CA ALA A 56 1.75 7.41 -5.47
C ALA A 56 1.66 6.31 -6.54
N LEU A 57 1.19 6.63 -7.75
CA LEU A 57 1.10 5.67 -8.86
C LEU A 57 2.47 5.05 -9.17
N ARG A 58 3.52 5.87 -9.32
CA ARG A 58 4.89 5.38 -9.53
C ARG A 58 5.39 4.54 -8.37
N PHE A 59 5.11 4.96 -7.14
CA PHE A 59 5.50 4.21 -5.95
C PHE A 59 4.88 2.82 -5.94
N TYR A 60 3.55 2.72 -6.07
CA TYR A 60 2.82 1.44 -6.05
C TYR A 60 3.21 0.55 -7.22
N GLN A 61 3.31 1.09 -8.44
CA GLN A 61 3.73 0.33 -9.62
C GLN A 61 5.14 -0.25 -9.47
N LYS A 62 6.10 0.53 -8.92
CA LYS A 62 7.46 0.03 -8.61
C LYS A 62 7.47 -1.10 -7.58
N LYS A 63 6.38 -1.26 -6.82
CA LYS A 63 6.21 -2.34 -5.83
C LYS A 63 5.34 -3.49 -6.32
N GLY A 64 4.97 -3.50 -7.60
CA GLY A 64 4.26 -4.61 -8.23
C GLY A 64 2.74 -4.47 -8.22
N PHE A 65 2.19 -3.35 -7.73
CA PHE A 65 0.77 -3.06 -7.86
C PHE A 65 0.42 -2.77 -9.32
N LYS A 66 -0.80 -3.16 -9.71
CA LYS A 66 -1.33 -2.94 -11.05
C LYS A 66 -2.57 -2.06 -10.96
N ILE A 67 -2.69 -1.13 -11.89
CA ILE A 67 -3.93 -0.37 -12.12
C ILE A 67 -4.91 -1.34 -12.79
N VAL A 68 -6.15 -1.36 -12.31
CA VAL A 68 -7.26 -2.18 -12.82
C VAL A 68 -8.43 -1.32 -13.23
#